data_AF-A0A1H2Y1W6-F1
#
_entry.id   AF-A0A1H2Y1W6-F1
#
_cell.length_a   1.000
_cell.length_b   1.000
_cell.length_c   1.000
_cell.angle_alpha   90.00
_cell.angle_beta   90.00
_cell.angle_gamma   90.00
#
_symmetry.space_group_name_H-M   'P 1'
#
loop_
_entity.id
_entity.type
_entity.pdbx_description
1 polymer ?
#
loop_
_entity_poly.entity_id
_entity_poly.type
_entity_poly.pdbx_seq_one_letter_code
_entity_poly.pdbx_strand_id
1 'polypeptide(L)'
;MERVRFSQGKKRHTAKIRGYFMVFALIVSILTFGSPAFAGGDPGDIPTQKVVTYETNGGSRIDSEFVSPGGTVLFQHIPVKECYSFVGWYYDIALTQAYKGSDPITQNVTLYAKWAASGGNSQCGAAALTSTIGTVSTGGTANETIIVGSDVTLTALKAAITPAANATFEIYNADGITKATTLETGMKLILTPQSGTNKVTYTITVSSPNLAFNRPATADSSCIASQNASKAVDGTIVNDSKWCSMSGNRWLQVDLGSVKPVNQFVIKHASEGAQSASYNTKAYNIQVSSDAKSWSTVVTVTNNTSGVTVDNIPAAQARYVRLNVTTPTQTTDTAARIVEFEVYEHQNLSFNKPATADSTCTVSQTAAKALDGSVANDSKWCSKSSNRWLQIDLGSVKQVNQFIIKHASEGGETASYNTKAYNIQVSNDGTNWSTAVKVTNNTRSITVDNIASVSARYIKLNVTTPTQTTNTAARIFEFQVFGLPNLAFNKSATVDSTCTATQIASKAVDGSVINDSKWCSKSSNLWLQIDLGSVKQVNQFVIKHASEGGETASYNTKAYNILVSTDGTNWNKVVSVTNNTGGISVDKITAVPARYVKLNVTVPTQTTNLAARIYEFEVYGPS
;
A
#
# COMPACT_ATOMS: atom_id res chain seq x y z
N MET A 1 -56.55 47.25 -34.98
CA MET A 1 -57.74 46.45 -34.64
C MET A 1 -57.49 45.77 -33.31
N GLU A 2 -58.42 46.00 -32.40
CA GLU A 2 -58.84 45.21 -31.24
C GLU A 2 -57.90 44.71 -30.12
N ARG A 3 -58.48 44.86 -28.92
CA ARG A 3 -58.13 44.38 -27.58
C ARG A 3 -58.23 42.84 -27.54
N VAL A 4 -57.70 42.12 -26.55
CA VAL A 4 -58.38 41.79 -25.27
C VAL A 4 -57.37 41.39 -24.18
N ARG A 5 -57.73 41.74 -22.93
CA ARG A 5 -57.08 41.60 -21.61
C ARG A 5 -56.96 40.14 -21.09
N PHE A 6 -56.06 39.90 -20.12
CA PHE A 6 -56.22 39.26 -18.79
C PHE A 6 -54.84 39.33 -18.09
N SER A 7 -54.60 39.38 -16.78
CA SER A 7 -55.26 39.78 -15.53
C SER A 7 -54.13 39.82 -14.47
N GLN A 8 -54.32 40.61 -13.41
CA GLN A 8 -53.40 40.82 -12.29
C GLN A 8 -53.09 39.56 -11.46
N GLY A 9 -51.97 39.60 -10.72
CA GLY A 9 -51.79 38.76 -9.52
C GLY A 9 -50.37 38.65 -8.97
N LYS A 10 -49.88 39.67 -8.26
CA LYS A 10 -48.76 39.52 -7.29
C LYS A 10 -49.26 38.71 -6.08
N LYS A 11 -48.55 37.64 -5.70
CA LYS A 11 -48.16 37.36 -4.29
C LYS A 11 -47.20 36.18 -4.17
N ARG A 12 -46.27 36.38 -3.22
CA ARG A 12 -45.15 35.54 -2.74
C ARG A 12 -45.53 34.07 -2.50
N HIS A 13 -44.59 33.16 -2.77
CA HIS A 13 -44.30 32.02 -1.88
C HIS A 13 -42.85 31.51 -2.02
N THR A 14 -42.10 31.71 -0.94
CA THR A 14 -41.16 30.78 -0.27
C THR A 14 -40.19 29.91 -1.11
N ALA A 15 -38.90 30.28 -1.07
CA ALA A 15 -37.79 29.36 -1.27
C ALA A 15 -37.30 28.80 0.09
N LYS A 16 -37.27 27.47 0.23
CA LYS A 16 -36.62 26.76 1.34
C LYS A 16 -35.15 26.51 0.96
N ILE A 17 -34.23 27.16 1.67
CA ILE A 17 -32.81 26.79 1.72
C ILE A 17 -32.55 26.36 3.17
N ARG A 18 -32.21 25.08 3.38
CA ARG A 18 -31.74 24.58 4.68
C ARG A 18 -30.23 24.80 4.77
N GLY A 19 -29.82 25.83 5.49
CA GLY A 19 -28.45 26.05 5.93
C GLY A 19 -28.21 25.40 7.30
N TYR A 20 -27.08 24.70 7.45
CA TYR A 20 -26.50 24.37 8.75
C TYR A 20 -25.35 25.36 8.99
N PHE A 21 -25.52 26.28 9.93
CA PHE A 21 -24.47 27.18 10.42
C PHE A 21 -24.17 26.82 11.87
N MET A 22 -22.88 26.56 12.14
CA MET A 22 -22.26 26.53 13.47
C MET A 22 -22.53 27.84 14.21
N VAL A 23 -22.96 27.75 15.48
CA VAL A 23 -23.02 28.89 16.39
C VAL A 23 -21.89 28.72 17.42
N PHE A 24 -20.89 29.61 17.33
CA PHE A 24 -20.01 29.96 18.44
C PHE A 24 -20.75 30.96 19.34
N ALA A 25 -20.86 30.69 20.63
CA ALA A 25 -21.36 31.64 21.63
C ALA A 25 -20.23 31.97 22.63
N LEU A 26 -19.68 33.17 22.46
CA LEU A 26 -18.84 33.87 23.43
C LEU A 26 -19.79 34.66 24.36
N ILE A 27 -19.73 34.44 25.68
CA ILE A 27 -20.45 35.28 26.65
C ILE A 27 -19.43 35.93 27.58
N VAL A 28 -19.32 37.25 27.46
CA VAL A 28 -18.63 38.17 28.38
C VAL A 28 -19.65 39.25 28.77
N SER A 29 -19.86 39.46 30.08
CA SER A 29 -20.23 40.71 30.79
C SER A 29 -20.87 40.32 32.14
N ILE A 30 -20.16 40.38 33.28
CA ILE A 30 -19.97 41.52 34.21
C ILE A 30 -21.29 42.08 34.76
N LEU A 31 -21.46 42.06 36.09
CA LEU A 31 -21.97 43.20 36.86
C LEU A 31 -21.63 43.11 38.35
N THR A 32 -21.19 44.26 38.84
CA THR A 32 -20.74 44.67 40.17
C THR A 32 -21.90 44.85 41.17
N PHE A 33 -21.61 44.68 42.47
CA PHE A 33 -22.52 44.98 43.58
C PHE A 33 -22.71 46.48 43.83
N GLY A 34 -23.93 46.85 44.26
CA GLY A 34 -24.23 48.04 45.07
C GLY A 34 -25.33 47.69 46.10
N SER A 35 -25.05 47.88 47.39
CA SER A 35 -25.98 47.77 48.55
C SER A 35 -26.69 49.12 48.80
N PRO A 36 -27.74 49.32 49.67
CA PRO A 36 -28.13 48.66 50.95
C PRO A 36 -29.66 48.33 51.04
N ALA A 37 -30.34 47.85 52.11
CA ALA A 37 -30.12 47.81 53.56
C ALA A 37 -31.01 46.74 54.27
N PHE A 38 -30.47 46.18 55.36
CA PHE A 38 -31.04 45.67 56.63
C PHE A 38 -32.46 45.08 56.75
N ALA A 39 -32.53 43.80 57.17
CA ALA A 39 -33.23 43.38 58.40
C ALA A 39 -32.86 41.94 58.85
N GLY A 40 -32.17 41.82 59.99
CA GLY A 40 -32.36 40.77 60.99
C GLY A 40 -31.74 39.37 60.77
N GLY A 41 -30.56 39.13 61.35
CA GLY A 41 -30.03 37.79 61.60
C GLY A 41 -28.50 37.77 61.71
N ASP A 42 -28.00 37.59 62.93
CA ASP A 42 -26.61 37.42 63.40
C ASP A 42 -25.58 36.88 62.37
N PRO A 43 -24.37 37.47 62.22
CA PRO A 43 -23.33 36.98 61.33
C PRO A 43 -22.63 35.76 61.95
N GLY A 44 -23.23 34.58 61.79
CA GLY A 44 -22.51 33.33 61.96
C GLY A 44 -21.64 33.07 60.74
N ASP A 45 -20.31 33.06 60.93
CA ASP A 45 -19.31 32.60 59.96
C ASP A 45 -19.83 31.44 59.11
N ILE A 46 -20.18 31.68 57.83
CA ILE A 46 -20.30 30.58 56.87
C ILE A 46 -18.86 30.24 56.52
N PRO A 47 -18.32 29.09 56.97
CA PRO A 47 -16.92 28.80 56.78
C PRO A 47 -16.65 28.72 55.26
N THR A 48 -15.63 29.45 54.79
CA THR A 48 -15.23 29.45 53.38
C THR A 48 -14.87 28.02 52.97
N GLN A 49 -15.74 27.38 52.19
CA GLN A 49 -15.53 26.02 51.68
C GLN A 49 -14.19 25.92 50.94
N LYS A 50 -13.54 24.77 51.06
CA LYS A 50 -12.28 24.47 50.38
C LYS A 50 -12.56 23.66 49.13
N VAL A 51 -11.85 23.98 48.05
CA VAL A 51 -11.94 23.24 46.78
C VAL A 51 -10.90 22.12 46.73
N VAL A 52 -11.34 20.95 46.31
CA VAL A 52 -10.50 19.78 46.00
C VAL A 52 -10.56 19.55 44.50
N THR A 53 -9.42 19.69 43.83
CA THR A 53 -9.27 19.43 42.39
C THR A 53 -8.52 18.12 42.17
N TYR A 54 -8.87 17.37 41.12
CA TYR A 54 -8.28 16.07 40.82
C TYR A 54 -7.47 16.11 39.52
N GLU A 55 -6.15 15.91 39.61
CA GLU A 55 -5.26 15.70 38.47
C GLU A 55 -5.03 14.19 38.30
N THR A 56 -5.70 13.61 37.31
CA THR A 56 -5.79 12.15 37.16
C THR A 56 -4.54 11.54 36.51
N ASN A 57 -3.56 12.35 36.10
CA ASN A 57 -2.30 11.90 35.52
C ASN A 57 -2.52 10.89 34.37
N GLY A 58 -3.44 11.23 33.47
CA GLY A 58 -3.82 10.41 32.32
C GLY A 58 -4.92 9.37 32.57
N GLY A 59 -5.62 9.42 33.71
CA GLY A 59 -6.85 8.66 33.97
C GLY A 59 -8.12 9.44 33.59
N SER A 60 -9.29 8.80 33.72
CA SER A 60 -10.61 9.42 33.46
C SER A 60 -10.84 10.70 34.28
N ARG A 61 -11.39 11.75 33.65
CA ARG A 61 -11.67 13.06 34.28
C ARG A 61 -12.62 12.94 35.47
N ILE A 62 -12.34 13.67 36.54
CA ILE A 62 -13.17 13.81 37.74
C ILE A 62 -13.41 15.32 37.97
N ASP A 63 -14.65 15.71 38.24
CA ASP A 63 -14.98 17.11 38.54
C ASP A 63 -14.53 17.51 39.96
N SER A 64 -14.30 18.81 40.19
CA SER A 64 -13.84 19.30 41.51
C SER A 64 -14.96 19.28 42.56
N GLU A 65 -14.59 19.11 43.82
CA GLU A 65 -15.51 19.02 44.96
C GLU A 65 -15.27 20.17 45.95
N PHE A 66 -16.32 20.57 46.67
CA PHE A 66 -16.25 21.59 47.72
C PHE A 66 -16.55 20.98 49.09
N VAL A 67 -15.65 21.18 50.05
CA VAL A 67 -15.76 20.63 51.40
C VAL A 67 -15.68 21.72 52.46
N SER A 68 -16.41 21.57 53.57
CA SER A 68 -16.27 22.45 54.73
C SER A 68 -14.84 22.35 55.30
N PRO A 69 -14.25 23.44 55.82
CA PRO A 69 -12.93 23.41 56.44
C PRO A 69 -12.84 22.36 57.55
N GLY A 70 -11.82 21.49 57.48
CA GLY A 70 -11.66 20.36 58.40
C GLY A 70 -12.45 19.10 58.02
N GLY A 71 -13.27 19.15 56.97
CA GLY A 71 -13.94 17.99 56.39
C GLY A 71 -12.97 17.05 55.68
N THR A 72 -13.46 15.88 55.27
CA THR A 72 -12.68 14.85 54.56
C THR A 72 -13.32 14.50 53.23
N VAL A 73 -12.52 14.03 52.28
CA VAL A 73 -12.99 13.47 51.01
C VAL A 73 -12.76 11.97 51.00
N LEU A 74 -13.81 11.21 50.72
CA LEU A 74 -13.79 9.74 50.63
C LEU A 74 -13.45 9.26 49.21
N PHE A 75 -12.81 8.09 49.10
CA PHE A 75 -12.33 7.50 47.84
C PHE A 75 -13.42 6.99 46.88
N GLN A 76 -14.64 7.53 46.91
CA GLN A 76 -15.69 7.09 45.98
C GLN A 76 -15.38 7.44 44.52
N HIS A 77 -14.44 8.37 44.28
CA HIS A 77 -13.95 8.74 42.96
C HIS A 77 -12.63 8.03 42.63
N ILE A 78 -12.73 6.78 42.18
CA ILE A 78 -11.59 6.02 41.65
C ILE A 78 -11.54 6.28 40.13
N PRO A 79 -10.54 7.01 39.61
CA PRO A 79 -10.37 7.19 38.18
C PRO A 79 -9.97 5.85 37.56
N VAL A 80 -10.17 5.72 36.25
CA VAL A 80 -9.73 4.56 35.49
C VAL A 80 -8.65 4.99 34.50
N LYS A 81 -7.56 4.22 34.41
CA LYS A 81 -6.48 4.39 33.43
C LYS A 81 -6.12 3.04 32.82
N GLU A 82 -6.21 2.94 31.49
CA GLU A 82 -5.94 1.71 30.75
C GLU A 82 -4.51 1.20 31.05
N CYS A 83 -4.36 -0.10 31.28
CA CYS A 83 -3.09 -0.79 31.63
C CYS A 83 -2.51 -0.50 33.02
N TYR A 84 -3.17 0.31 33.86
CA TYR A 84 -2.67 0.66 35.19
C TYR A 84 -3.73 0.45 36.27
N SER A 85 -3.30 -0.05 37.42
CA SER A 85 -4.12 -0.09 38.62
C SER A 85 -3.98 1.22 39.37
N PHE A 86 -5.12 1.78 39.81
CA PHE A 86 -5.12 2.97 40.66
C PHE A 86 -4.50 2.62 42.02
N VAL A 87 -3.41 3.31 42.37
CA VAL A 87 -2.66 3.07 43.62
C VAL A 87 -3.18 3.96 44.73
N GLY A 88 -3.62 5.18 44.42
CA GLY A 88 -4.12 6.15 45.39
C GLY A 88 -3.93 7.60 44.95
N TRP A 89 -4.45 8.51 45.77
CA TRP A 89 -4.31 9.96 45.61
C TRP A 89 -3.12 10.51 46.42
N TYR A 90 -2.47 11.56 45.91
CA TYR A 90 -1.26 12.16 46.49
C TYR A 90 -1.36 13.70 46.48
N TYR A 91 -0.74 14.37 47.45
CA TYR A 91 -0.77 15.84 47.56
C TYR A 91 0.17 16.56 46.57
N ASP A 92 1.18 15.85 46.07
CA ASP A 92 2.25 16.40 45.24
C ASP A 92 2.38 15.69 43.89
N ILE A 93 2.78 16.43 42.87
CA ILE A 93 3.00 15.92 41.51
C ILE A 93 4.13 14.87 41.43
N ALA A 94 5.06 14.85 42.39
CA ALA A 94 6.12 13.84 42.49
C ALA A 94 5.62 12.52 43.13
N LEU A 95 4.36 12.45 43.57
CA LEU A 95 3.69 11.26 44.10
C LEU A 95 4.39 10.66 45.32
N THR A 96 4.85 11.54 46.22
CA THR A 96 5.63 11.18 47.40
C THR A 96 4.81 11.24 48.71
N GLN A 97 3.81 12.12 48.79
CA GLN A 97 2.93 12.32 49.95
C GLN A 97 1.54 11.79 49.66
N ALA A 98 1.23 10.58 50.14
CA ALA A 98 -0.07 9.94 49.95
C ALA A 98 -1.17 10.65 50.75
N TYR A 99 -2.29 10.95 50.10
CA TYR A 99 -3.53 11.40 50.73
C TYR A 99 -4.24 10.20 51.35
N LYS A 100 -4.64 10.32 52.62
CA LYS A 100 -5.52 9.34 53.27
C LYS A 100 -6.92 9.94 53.33
N GLY A 101 -7.95 9.14 53.04
CA GLY A 101 -9.35 9.60 53.06
C GLY A 101 -9.86 10.11 54.42
N SER A 102 -9.05 10.03 55.47
CA SER A 102 -9.28 10.60 56.79
C SER A 102 -8.59 11.95 57.02
N ASP A 103 -7.78 12.43 56.07
CA ASP A 103 -7.02 13.66 56.24
C ASP A 103 -7.94 14.89 56.15
N PRO A 104 -7.89 15.81 57.13
CA PRO A 104 -8.75 16.99 57.11
C PRO A 104 -8.30 17.99 56.05
N ILE A 105 -9.25 18.44 55.21
CA ILE A 105 -9.03 19.47 54.21
C ILE A 105 -9.17 20.84 54.87
N THR A 106 -8.04 21.47 55.21
CA THR A 106 -8.00 22.78 55.87
C THR A 106 -7.74 23.94 54.90
N GLN A 107 -7.34 23.63 53.66
CA GLN A 107 -7.09 24.58 52.56
C GLN A 107 -7.44 23.96 51.21
N ASN A 108 -7.47 24.76 50.14
CA ASN A 108 -7.67 24.26 48.79
C ASN A 108 -6.52 23.32 48.40
N VAL A 109 -6.83 22.20 47.75
CA VAL A 109 -5.85 21.16 47.43
C VAL A 109 -6.08 20.59 46.04
N THR A 110 -4.99 20.19 45.38
CA THR A 110 -5.03 19.36 44.18
C THR A 110 -4.49 17.98 44.51
N LEU A 111 -5.28 16.94 44.25
CA LEU A 111 -4.89 15.54 44.45
C LEU A 111 -4.45 14.91 43.11
N TYR A 112 -3.28 14.27 43.12
CA TYR A 112 -2.64 13.65 41.97
C TYR A 112 -2.79 12.13 42.03
N ALA A 113 -3.30 11.52 40.97
CA ALA A 113 -3.47 10.07 40.91
C ALA A 113 -2.14 9.35 40.69
N LYS A 114 -1.85 8.31 41.48
CA LYS A 114 -0.74 7.37 41.25
C LYS A 114 -1.24 6.08 40.63
N TRP A 115 -0.41 5.55 39.75
CA TRP A 115 -0.70 4.40 38.92
C TRP A 115 0.42 3.37 39.03
N ALA A 116 0.07 2.09 39.13
CA ALA A 116 1.00 0.98 39.04
C ALA A 116 0.71 0.21 37.74
N ALA A 117 1.75 -0.08 36.95
CA ALA A 117 1.61 -0.93 35.78
C ALA A 117 1.17 -2.33 36.24
N SER A 118 0.03 -2.81 35.75
CA SER A 118 -0.49 -4.12 36.16
C SER A 118 0.18 -5.20 35.31
N GLY A 119 1.22 -5.84 35.84
CA GLY A 119 1.87 -6.98 35.20
C GLY A 119 0.97 -8.21 35.27
N GLY A 120 0.27 -8.51 34.18
CA GLY A 120 -0.39 -9.82 33.99
C GLY A 120 -1.91 -9.83 33.79
N ASN A 121 -2.51 -8.84 33.11
CA ASN A 121 -3.91 -8.95 32.67
C ASN A 121 -4.02 -9.32 31.17
N SER A 122 -4.74 -10.40 30.89
CA SER A 122 -5.17 -10.88 29.56
C SER A 122 -6.07 -9.88 28.79
N GLN A 123 -6.36 -8.72 29.37
CA GLN A 123 -7.04 -7.58 28.76
C GLN A 123 -6.08 -6.60 28.05
N CYS A 124 -4.76 -6.83 28.11
CA CYS A 124 -3.75 -6.11 27.33
C CYS A 124 -3.23 -6.92 26.14
N GLY A 125 -4.07 -7.76 25.53
CA GLY A 125 -3.80 -8.20 24.16
C GLY A 125 -3.79 -6.95 23.28
N ALA A 126 -2.72 -6.72 22.52
CA ALA A 126 -2.66 -5.64 21.53
C ALA A 126 -3.99 -5.57 20.77
N ALA A 127 -4.49 -4.38 20.43
CA ALA A 127 -5.61 -4.23 19.52
C ALA A 127 -5.21 -4.84 18.16
N ALA A 128 -5.45 -6.14 18.06
CA ALA A 128 -5.08 -7.00 16.96
C ALA A 128 -6.36 -7.37 16.24
N LEU A 129 -6.26 -7.54 14.94
CA LEU A 129 -7.28 -8.18 14.14
C LEU A 129 -6.64 -9.37 13.45
N THR A 130 -7.44 -10.38 13.16
CA THR A 130 -7.10 -11.40 12.19
C THR A 130 -7.93 -11.19 10.94
N SER A 131 -7.46 -11.70 9.82
CA SER A 131 -8.23 -11.75 8.58
C SER A 131 -8.15 -13.16 8.03
N THR A 132 -9.27 -13.68 7.56
CA THR A 132 -9.30 -14.96 6.83
C THR A 132 -8.86 -14.81 5.37
N ILE A 133 -8.70 -13.57 4.89
CA ILE A 133 -8.18 -13.25 3.55
C ILE A 133 -7.00 -12.28 3.64
N GLY A 134 -6.01 -12.46 2.78
CA GLY A 134 -4.81 -11.62 2.79
C GLY A 134 -3.93 -11.86 4.02
N THR A 135 -2.93 -10.99 4.20
CA THR A 135 -1.98 -11.08 5.31
C THR A 135 -2.07 -9.81 6.17
N VAL A 136 -2.22 -10.00 7.47
CA VAL A 136 -2.21 -8.92 8.46
C VAL A 136 -0.82 -8.89 9.10
N SER A 137 -0.19 -7.73 9.17
CA SER A 137 1.07 -7.61 9.90
C SER A 137 0.87 -7.90 11.40
N THR A 138 1.87 -8.55 12.00
CA THR A 138 1.90 -8.83 13.43
C THR A 138 2.94 -7.92 14.07
N GLY A 139 2.54 -6.85 14.78
CA GLY A 139 3.56 -5.92 15.26
C GLY A 139 3.21 -4.84 16.28
N GLY A 140 1.95 -4.47 16.49
CA GLY A 140 1.57 -3.42 17.45
C GLY A 140 2.33 -2.08 17.35
N THR A 141 2.93 -1.75 16.19
CA THR A 141 3.65 -0.47 15.98
C THR A 141 2.98 0.36 14.89
N ALA A 142 3.38 1.62 14.72
CA ALA A 142 2.71 2.62 13.86
C ALA A 142 2.61 2.29 12.35
N ASN A 143 3.04 1.11 11.90
CA ASN A 143 3.15 0.71 10.48
C ASN A 143 2.41 -0.61 10.18
N GLU A 144 1.26 -0.86 10.80
CA GLU A 144 0.49 -2.06 10.49
C GLU A 144 -0.08 -2.04 9.07
N THR A 145 -0.16 -3.19 8.43
CA THR A 145 -0.68 -3.36 7.07
C THR A 145 -1.61 -4.55 6.98
N ILE A 146 -2.56 -4.44 6.05
CA ILE A 146 -3.34 -5.58 5.56
C ILE A 146 -3.08 -5.66 4.06
N ILE A 147 -2.49 -6.75 3.61
CA ILE A 147 -2.24 -6.98 2.18
C ILE A 147 -3.33 -7.92 1.66
N VAL A 148 -4.09 -7.48 0.67
CA VAL A 148 -5.15 -8.26 0.02
C VAL A 148 -4.95 -8.28 -1.49
N GLY A 149 -5.51 -9.30 -2.15
CA GLY A 149 -5.56 -9.38 -3.60
C GLY A 149 -6.44 -8.29 -4.22
N SER A 150 -6.11 -7.84 -5.42
CA SER A 150 -6.92 -6.90 -6.21
C SER A 150 -8.28 -7.45 -6.66
N ASP A 151 -8.51 -8.74 -6.49
CA ASP A 151 -9.81 -9.40 -6.68
C ASP A 151 -10.73 -9.30 -5.45
N VAL A 152 -10.21 -8.85 -4.31
CA VAL A 152 -10.97 -8.68 -3.08
C VAL A 152 -11.81 -7.40 -3.14
N THR A 153 -13.11 -7.52 -2.87
CA THR A 153 -13.99 -6.36 -2.71
C THR A 153 -13.92 -5.79 -1.28
N LEU A 154 -14.26 -4.51 -1.10
CA LEU A 154 -14.36 -3.89 0.23
C LEU A 154 -15.28 -4.71 1.16
N THR A 155 -16.41 -5.19 0.63
CA THR A 155 -17.36 -6.02 1.37
C THR A 155 -16.75 -7.35 1.82
N ALA A 156 -16.03 -8.03 0.93
CA ALA A 156 -15.36 -9.29 1.26
C ALA A 156 -14.27 -9.10 2.34
N LEU A 157 -13.50 -8.01 2.25
CA LEU A 157 -12.52 -7.68 3.28
C LEU A 157 -13.19 -7.41 4.64
N LYS A 158 -14.25 -6.60 4.68
CA LYS A 158 -14.99 -6.34 5.92
C LYS A 158 -15.51 -7.63 6.56
N ALA A 159 -15.99 -8.59 5.75
CA ALA A 159 -16.48 -9.87 6.26
C ALA A 159 -15.38 -10.81 6.76
N ALA A 160 -14.16 -10.70 6.22
CA ALA A 160 -13.04 -11.56 6.57
C ALA A 160 -12.30 -11.12 7.83
N ILE A 161 -12.43 -9.85 8.23
CA ILE A 161 -11.76 -9.28 9.40
C ILE A 161 -12.48 -9.69 10.68
N THR A 162 -11.72 -10.27 11.60
CA THR A 162 -12.15 -10.54 12.97
C THR A 162 -11.33 -9.65 13.92
N PRO A 163 -11.90 -8.57 14.47
CA PRO A 163 -11.21 -7.77 15.48
C PRO A 163 -11.10 -8.54 16.80
N ALA A 164 -10.12 -8.18 17.64
CA ALA A 164 -10.05 -8.66 19.02
C ALA A 164 -11.36 -8.40 19.80
N ALA A 165 -11.60 -9.18 20.84
CA ALA A 165 -12.81 -9.08 21.65
C ALA A 165 -13.05 -7.63 22.11
N ASN A 166 -14.29 -7.15 21.92
CA ASN A 166 -14.74 -5.79 22.25
C ASN A 166 -14.10 -4.64 21.45
N ALA A 167 -13.34 -4.93 20.38
CA ALA A 167 -12.87 -3.93 19.43
C ALA A 167 -13.82 -3.82 18.22
N THR A 168 -13.88 -2.63 17.62
CA THR A 168 -14.61 -2.35 16.38
C THR A 168 -13.66 -1.83 15.33
N PHE A 169 -14.00 -1.91 14.04
CA PHE A 169 -13.19 -1.32 13.00
C PHE A 169 -14.05 -0.61 11.95
N GLU A 170 -13.45 0.37 11.28
CA GLU A 170 -13.98 1.00 10.08
C GLU A 170 -12.88 1.18 9.05
N ILE A 171 -13.25 1.18 7.76
CA ILE A 171 -12.31 1.37 6.65
C ILE A 171 -12.57 2.73 6.00
N TYR A 172 -11.49 3.48 5.84
CA TYR A 172 -11.44 4.84 5.33
C TYR A 172 -10.56 4.90 4.08
N ASN A 173 -10.76 5.96 3.29
CA ASN A 173 -9.84 6.34 2.22
C ASN A 173 -8.44 6.63 2.80
N ALA A 174 -7.46 6.86 1.93
CA ALA A 174 -6.08 7.15 2.35
C ALA A 174 -5.95 8.38 3.27
N ASP A 175 -6.93 9.29 3.22
CA ASP A 175 -7.04 10.44 4.12
C ASP A 175 -7.25 10.04 5.60
N GLY A 176 -7.80 8.86 5.88
CA GLY A 176 -8.14 8.38 7.22
C GLY A 176 -9.37 9.04 7.84
N ILE A 177 -10.18 9.76 7.05
CA ILE A 177 -11.33 10.55 7.51
C ILE A 177 -12.61 10.14 6.75
N THR A 178 -12.52 9.98 5.43
CA THR A 178 -13.67 9.66 4.58
C THR A 178 -13.88 8.15 4.55
N LYS A 179 -15.09 7.68 4.85
CA LYS A 179 -15.38 6.24 4.79
C LYS A 179 -15.18 5.71 3.36
N ALA A 180 -14.49 4.58 3.24
CA ALA A 180 -14.25 3.95 1.95
C ALA A 180 -15.54 3.38 1.36
N THR A 181 -15.72 3.56 0.05
CA THR A 181 -16.80 2.94 -0.74
C THR A 181 -16.27 1.90 -1.73
N THR A 182 -14.97 1.95 -2.04
CA THR A 182 -14.22 0.97 -2.85
C THR A 182 -13.06 0.40 -2.02
N LEU A 183 -12.26 -0.52 -2.60
CA LEU A 183 -11.05 -1.04 -1.97
C LEU A 183 -9.84 -0.76 -2.85
N GLU A 184 -8.91 0.05 -2.37
CA GLU A 184 -7.70 0.46 -3.09
C GLU A 184 -6.50 0.51 -2.13
N THR A 185 -5.29 0.44 -2.68
CA THR A 185 -4.06 0.58 -1.92
C THR A 185 -3.97 1.96 -1.27
N GLY A 186 -3.49 1.99 -0.03
CA GLY A 186 -3.33 3.21 0.76
C GLY A 186 -4.53 3.53 1.65
N MET A 187 -5.66 2.83 1.49
CA MET A 187 -6.81 2.94 2.38
C MET A 187 -6.44 2.56 3.82
N LYS A 188 -7.19 3.08 4.79
CA LYS A 188 -6.87 2.92 6.22
C LYS A 188 -7.99 2.16 6.93
N LEU A 189 -7.67 1.01 7.50
CA LEU A 189 -8.54 0.37 8.48
C LEU A 189 -8.18 0.90 9.86
N ILE A 190 -9.13 1.52 10.53
CA ILE A 190 -8.96 2.05 11.89
C ILE A 190 -9.66 1.11 12.86
N LEU A 191 -8.87 0.36 13.61
CA LEU A 191 -9.31 -0.50 14.70
C LEU A 191 -9.44 0.36 15.97
N THR A 192 -10.64 0.43 16.51
CA THR A 192 -10.98 1.17 17.72
C THR A 192 -11.26 0.18 18.86
N PRO A 193 -10.39 0.11 19.89
CA PRO A 193 -10.67 -0.68 21.09
C PRO A 193 -11.81 -0.06 21.91
N GLN A 194 -12.40 -0.82 22.85
CA GLN A 194 -13.53 -0.41 23.67
C GLN A 194 -13.31 0.91 24.44
N SER A 195 -12.08 1.19 24.87
CA SER A 195 -11.68 2.40 25.58
C SER A 195 -11.62 3.65 24.69
N GLY A 196 -11.52 3.49 23.36
CA GLY A 196 -11.47 4.58 22.38
C GLY A 196 -10.16 5.37 22.31
N THR A 197 -9.22 5.15 23.23
CA THR A 197 -8.03 5.99 23.44
C THR A 197 -6.80 5.59 22.61
N ASN A 198 -6.68 4.32 22.20
CA ASN A 198 -5.50 3.78 21.51
C ASN A 198 -5.87 3.08 20.19
N LYS A 199 -6.32 3.86 19.20
CA LYS A 199 -6.68 3.33 17.87
C LYS A 199 -5.46 2.79 17.13
N VAL A 200 -5.60 1.62 16.52
CA VAL A 200 -4.58 1.05 15.63
C VAL A 200 -5.01 1.28 14.19
N THR A 201 -4.13 1.84 13.37
CA THR A 201 -4.39 2.07 11.96
C THR A 201 -3.59 1.09 11.12
N TYR A 202 -4.29 0.29 10.32
CA TYR A 202 -3.70 -0.60 9.33
C TYR A 202 -3.80 0.06 7.95
N THR A 203 -2.68 0.16 7.24
CA THR A 203 -2.68 0.57 5.83
C THR A 203 -3.00 -0.64 4.95
N ILE A 204 -4.09 -0.55 4.19
CA ILE A 204 -4.48 -1.58 3.24
C ILE A 204 -3.60 -1.46 2.01
N THR A 205 -2.97 -2.57 1.65
CA THR A 205 -2.28 -2.72 0.38
C THR A 205 -3.08 -3.69 -0.47
N VAL A 206 -3.54 -3.22 -1.62
CA VAL A 206 -4.13 -4.07 -2.64
C VAL A 206 -3.00 -4.46 -3.60
N SER A 207 -2.52 -5.69 -3.48
CA SER A 207 -1.52 -6.26 -4.38
C SER A 207 -2.19 -7.11 -5.44
N SER A 208 -1.48 -7.42 -6.52
CA SER A 208 -1.88 -8.54 -7.37
C SER A 208 -2.08 -9.78 -6.50
N PRO A 209 -3.22 -10.48 -6.60
CA PRO A 209 -3.46 -11.67 -5.79
C PRO A 209 -2.42 -12.73 -6.13
N ASN A 210 -1.81 -13.32 -5.12
CA ASN A 210 -1.15 -14.62 -5.30
C ASN A 210 -2.25 -15.63 -5.62
N LEU A 211 -2.41 -15.92 -6.91
CA LEU A 211 -3.42 -16.81 -7.46
C LEU A 211 -3.30 -18.23 -6.91
N ALA A 212 -2.11 -18.63 -6.44
CA ALA A 212 -1.85 -19.93 -5.83
C ALA A 212 -2.18 -19.99 -4.33
N PHE A 213 -2.31 -18.86 -3.64
CA PHE A 213 -2.49 -18.84 -2.19
C PHE A 213 -3.72 -19.66 -1.76
N ASN A 214 -3.50 -20.62 -0.87
CA ASN A 214 -4.49 -21.60 -0.37
C ASN A 214 -5.26 -22.34 -1.47
N ARG A 215 -4.71 -22.44 -2.68
CA ARG A 215 -5.30 -23.24 -3.74
C ARG A 215 -5.01 -24.73 -3.54
N PRO A 216 -5.88 -25.61 -4.07
CA PRO A 216 -5.59 -27.04 -4.12
C PRO A 216 -4.25 -27.27 -4.83
N ALA A 217 -3.31 -27.88 -4.11
CA ALA A 217 -2.00 -28.26 -4.63
C ALA A 217 -1.76 -29.76 -4.48
N THR A 218 -1.13 -30.36 -5.48
CA THR A 218 -0.72 -31.77 -5.50
C THR A 218 0.75 -31.85 -5.89
N ALA A 219 1.42 -32.93 -5.53
CA ALA A 219 2.82 -33.15 -5.86
C ALA A 219 3.08 -34.63 -6.11
N ASP A 220 4.27 -34.97 -6.62
CA ASP A 220 4.67 -36.36 -6.81
C ASP A 220 4.74 -37.14 -5.50
N SER A 221 5.26 -36.53 -4.43
CA SER A 221 5.45 -37.13 -3.13
C SER A 221 5.70 -36.07 -2.05
N SER A 222 5.79 -36.50 -0.80
CA SER A 222 6.27 -35.70 0.31
C SER A 222 7.37 -36.42 1.09
N CYS A 223 8.37 -35.70 1.60
CA CYS A 223 9.42 -36.28 2.46
C CYS A 223 8.82 -36.82 3.78
N ILE A 224 7.88 -36.06 4.35
CA ILE A 224 7.04 -36.44 5.50
C ILE A 224 5.63 -35.85 5.31
N ALA A 225 4.66 -36.31 6.11
CA ALA A 225 3.25 -35.89 5.98
C ALA A 225 3.04 -34.38 6.16
N SER A 226 3.82 -33.73 7.04
CA SER A 226 3.72 -32.29 7.31
C SER A 226 4.37 -31.41 6.23
N GLN A 227 5.12 -31.99 5.28
CA GLN A 227 5.84 -31.27 4.21
C GLN A 227 5.23 -31.55 2.82
N ASN A 228 3.90 -31.53 2.76
CA ASN A 228 3.14 -31.84 1.55
C ASN A 228 2.93 -30.60 0.65
N ALA A 229 2.30 -30.80 -0.50
CA ALA A 229 2.12 -29.77 -1.53
C ALA A 229 1.44 -28.48 -1.06
N SER A 230 0.51 -28.56 -0.09
CA SER A 230 -0.20 -27.37 0.40
C SER A 230 0.71 -26.38 1.12
N LYS A 231 1.86 -26.87 1.63
CA LYS A 231 2.85 -26.06 2.33
C LYS A 231 3.66 -25.13 1.44
N ALA A 232 3.63 -25.36 0.13
CA ALA A 232 4.23 -24.43 -0.82
C ALA A 232 3.24 -23.35 -1.29
N VAL A 233 2.02 -23.29 -0.77
CA VAL A 233 1.01 -22.31 -1.20
C VAL A 233 0.24 -21.71 -0.02
N ASP A 234 0.75 -21.86 1.21
CA ASP A 234 0.08 -21.40 2.43
C ASP A 234 0.57 -20.03 2.93
N GLY A 235 1.51 -19.42 2.20
CA GLY A 235 2.09 -18.10 2.52
C GLY A 235 2.99 -18.09 3.75
N THR A 236 3.32 -19.25 4.32
CA THR A 236 4.12 -19.37 5.55
C THR A 236 5.55 -19.79 5.22
N ILE A 237 6.54 -19.01 5.67
CA ILE A 237 7.97 -19.32 5.48
C ILE A 237 8.67 -19.78 6.77
N VAL A 238 7.92 -19.87 7.87
CA VAL A 238 8.42 -20.21 9.22
C VAL A 238 7.95 -21.61 9.63
N ASN A 239 8.45 -22.12 10.76
CA ASN A 239 8.02 -23.40 11.36
C ASN A 239 8.12 -24.60 10.40
N ASP A 240 9.17 -24.62 9.58
CA ASP A 240 9.46 -25.72 8.65
C ASP A 240 8.39 -25.93 7.55
N SER A 241 7.54 -24.93 7.29
CA SER A 241 6.53 -24.96 6.22
C SER A 241 7.19 -24.98 4.84
N LYS A 242 7.12 -26.12 4.15
CA LYS A 242 7.59 -26.31 2.78
C LYS A 242 7.02 -27.59 2.18
N TRP A 243 6.91 -27.63 0.86
CA TRP A 243 6.85 -28.90 0.14
C TRP A 243 8.25 -29.51 0.01
N CYS A 244 8.36 -30.81 0.30
CA CYS A 244 9.63 -31.55 0.16
C CYS A 244 9.43 -32.85 -0.62
N SER A 245 10.29 -33.18 -1.58
CA SER A 245 10.25 -34.46 -2.31
C SER A 245 11.65 -35.02 -2.57
N MET A 246 11.83 -36.32 -2.32
CA MET A 246 13.06 -37.08 -2.65
C MET A 246 12.92 -37.92 -3.93
N SER A 247 11.78 -37.85 -4.63
CA SER A 247 11.51 -38.64 -5.84
C SER A 247 12.51 -38.34 -6.96
N GLY A 248 12.72 -39.30 -7.87
CA GLY A 248 13.48 -39.06 -9.11
C GLY A 248 12.80 -38.09 -10.07
N ASN A 249 11.47 -37.97 -10.01
CA ASN A 249 10.65 -37.08 -10.83
C ASN A 249 9.83 -36.14 -9.93
N ARG A 250 10.44 -35.00 -9.58
CA ARG A 250 9.92 -34.07 -8.57
C ARG A 250 9.04 -33.01 -9.21
N TRP A 251 7.77 -32.96 -8.86
CA TRP A 251 6.85 -31.94 -9.36
C TRP A 251 5.83 -31.51 -8.31
N LEU A 252 5.46 -30.24 -8.38
CA LEU A 252 4.40 -29.59 -7.61
C LEU A 252 3.42 -28.95 -8.59
N GLN A 253 2.13 -29.14 -8.40
CA GLN A 253 1.06 -28.61 -9.25
C GLN A 253 0.03 -27.86 -8.41
N VAL A 254 -0.45 -26.73 -8.92
CA VAL A 254 -1.49 -25.92 -8.29
C VAL A 254 -2.68 -25.79 -9.25
N ASP A 255 -3.90 -26.01 -8.77
CA ASP A 255 -5.16 -25.68 -9.48
C ASP A 255 -5.67 -24.31 -9.02
N LEU A 256 -5.57 -23.32 -9.91
CA LEU A 256 -6.01 -21.94 -9.67
C LEU A 256 -7.54 -21.80 -9.60
N GLY A 257 -8.29 -22.89 -9.80
CA GLY A 257 -9.75 -23.01 -9.71
C GLY A 257 -10.49 -22.65 -10.99
N SER A 258 -9.95 -21.72 -11.77
CA SER A 258 -10.46 -21.32 -13.09
C SER A 258 -9.31 -20.93 -14.00
N VAL A 259 -9.54 -20.87 -15.31
CA VAL A 259 -8.57 -20.29 -16.24
C VAL A 259 -8.40 -18.80 -15.91
N LYS A 260 -7.16 -18.38 -15.70
CA LYS A 260 -6.75 -17.02 -15.34
C LYS A 260 -5.51 -16.63 -16.15
N PRO A 261 -5.33 -15.35 -16.49
CA PRO A 261 -4.05 -14.87 -16.99
C PRO A 261 -2.98 -14.98 -15.89
N VAL A 262 -1.84 -15.58 -16.23
CA VAL A 262 -0.66 -15.73 -15.36
C VAL A 262 0.55 -15.21 -16.12
N ASN A 263 1.38 -14.42 -15.45
CA ASN A 263 2.55 -13.78 -16.07
C ASN A 263 3.75 -13.62 -15.11
N GLN A 264 3.63 -14.06 -13.85
CA GLN A 264 4.77 -14.10 -12.94
C GLN A 264 4.67 -15.29 -11.98
N PHE A 265 5.81 -15.88 -11.70
CA PHE A 265 5.98 -16.89 -10.65
C PHE A 265 7.03 -16.40 -9.66
N VAL A 266 6.81 -16.64 -8.38
CA VAL A 266 7.83 -16.43 -7.35
C VAL A 266 8.03 -17.73 -6.60
N ILE A 267 9.27 -18.20 -6.53
CA ILE A 267 9.62 -19.39 -5.75
C ILE A 267 10.51 -18.97 -4.60
N LYS A 268 10.09 -19.30 -3.38
CA LYS A 268 10.93 -19.23 -2.18
C LYS A 268 11.56 -20.60 -1.97
N HIS A 269 12.88 -20.65 -2.04
CA HIS A 269 13.68 -21.86 -1.90
C HIS A 269 14.06 -22.10 -0.44
N ALA A 270 14.76 -23.21 -0.18
CA ALA A 270 15.10 -23.70 1.16
C ALA A 270 15.66 -22.62 2.11
N SER A 271 16.52 -21.71 1.63
CA SER A 271 17.10 -20.69 2.51
C SER A 271 16.12 -19.67 3.06
N GLU A 272 14.99 -19.45 2.38
CA GLU A 272 13.94 -18.56 2.90
C GLU A 272 13.17 -19.19 4.06
N GLY A 273 13.23 -20.52 4.18
CA GLY A 273 12.76 -21.30 5.33
C GLY A 273 13.82 -21.49 6.41
N ALA A 274 14.84 -20.61 6.46
CA ALA A 274 15.98 -20.68 7.36
C ALA A 274 16.87 -21.93 7.21
N GLN A 275 16.85 -22.61 6.06
CA GLN A 275 17.78 -23.71 5.76
C GLN A 275 19.05 -23.21 5.06
N SER A 276 20.04 -24.09 4.87
CA SER A 276 21.27 -23.73 4.14
C SER A 276 20.97 -23.33 2.69
N ALA A 277 21.59 -22.26 2.19
CA ALA A 277 21.52 -21.86 0.78
C ALA A 277 22.03 -22.94 -0.20
N SER A 278 22.85 -23.88 0.27
CA SER A 278 23.27 -25.05 -0.51
C SER A 278 22.12 -25.98 -0.89
N TYR A 279 20.99 -25.89 -0.19
CA TYR A 279 19.75 -26.62 -0.47
C TYR A 279 18.77 -25.86 -1.38
N ASN A 280 19.14 -24.67 -1.87
CA ASN A 280 18.32 -23.95 -2.84
C ASN A 280 18.24 -24.73 -4.15
N THR A 281 17.03 -24.79 -4.72
CA THR A 281 16.76 -25.47 -5.99
C THR A 281 17.67 -24.94 -7.08
N LYS A 282 18.46 -25.83 -7.68
CA LYS A 282 19.44 -25.46 -8.71
C LYS A 282 18.81 -25.32 -10.09
N ALA A 283 17.97 -26.27 -10.48
CA ALA A 283 17.34 -26.28 -11.78
C ALA A 283 15.87 -26.71 -11.70
N TYR A 284 15.04 -26.03 -12.48
CA TYR A 284 13.61 -26.28 -12.57
C TYR A 284 13.02 -25.73 -13.87
N ASN A 285 11.81 -26.15 -14.19
CA ASN A 285 10.98 -25.52 -15.20
C ASN A 285 9.56 -25.34 -14.67
N ILE A 286 8.84 -24.36 -15.22
CA ILE A 286 7.43 -24.11 -14.88
C ILE A 286 6.61 -24.32 -16.14
N GLN A 287 5.51 -25.03 -16.00
CA GLN A 287 4.55 -25.31 -17.06
C GLN A 287 3.17 -24.79 -16.69
N VAL A 288 2.41 -24.38 -17.69
CA VAL A 288 1.02 -23.94 -17.53
C VAL A 288 0.09 -24.74 -18.43
N SER A 289 -1.16 -24.88 -17.98
CA SER A 289 -2.21 -25.61 -18.68
C SER A 289 -3.59 -25.05 -18.33
N SER A 290 -4.52 -25.06 -19.29
CA SER A 290 -5.93 -24.75 -19.04
C SER A 290 -6.77 -25.98 -18.66
N ASP A 291 -6.28 -27.19 -18.94
CA ASP A 291 -7.05 -28.44 -18.88
C ASP A 291 -6.35 -29.58 -18.08
N ALA A 292 -5.16 -29.33 -17.55
CA ALA A 292 -4.26 -30.29 -16.89
C ALA A 292 -3.77 -31.46 -17.76
N LYS A 293 -4.04 -31.42 -19.08
CA LYS A 293 -3.66 -32.46 -20.04
C LYS A 293 -2.59 -31.95 -21.00
N SER A 294 -2.83 -30.76 -21.54
CA SER A 294 -1.96 -30.08 -22.50
C SER A 294 -1.11 -29.06 -21.74
N TRP A 295 0.19 -29.28 -21.71
CA TRP A 295 1.12 -28.46 -20.94
C TRP A 295 2.08 -27.71 -21.85
N SER A 296 2.34 -26.45 -21.50
CA SER A 296 3.34 -25.61 -22.15
C SER A 296 4.39 -25.18 -21.13
N THR A 297 5.67 -25.37 -21.45
CA THR A 297 6.78 -24.89 -20.62
C THR A 297 6.97 -23.40 -20.87
N VAL A 298 6.89 -22.59 -19.82
CA VAL A 298 6.95 -21.12 -19.88
C VAL A 298 8.18 -20.55 -19.16
N VAL A 299 8.81 -21.32 -18.28
CA VAL A 299 10.05 -20.95 -17.56
C VAL A 299 11.03 -22.12 -17.61
N THR A 300 12.31 -21.84 -17.75
CA THR A 300 13.39 -22.83 -17.60
C THR A 300 14.60 -22.18 -16.93
N VAL A 301 15.01 -22.74 -15.80
CA VAL A 301 16.14 -22.28 -14.99
C VAL A 301 17.08 -23.45 -14.73
N THR A 302 18.39 -23.26 -14.93
CA THR A 302 19.38 -24.35 -14.91
C THR A 302 20.44 -24.25 -13.82
N ASN A 303 20.68 -23.06 -13.27
CA ASN A 303 21.76 -22.81 -12.30
C ASN A 303 21.39 -21.73 -11.26
N ASN A 304 20.18 -21.81 -10.70
CA ASN A 304 19.80 -20.92 -9.61
C ASN A 304 20.61 -21.22 -8.34
N THR A 305 21.07 -20.16 -7.66
CA THR A 305 21.67 -20.23 -6.32
C THR A 305 20.92 -19.34 -5.31
N SER A 306 19.96 -18.55 -5.76
CA SER A 306 19.24 -17.57 -4.96
C SER A 306 18.19 -18.23 -4.06
N GLY A 307 17.93 -17.62 -2.90
CA GLY A 307 16.85 -18.01 -1.98
C GLY A 307 15.46 -17.71 -2.51
N VAL A 308 15.34 -16.67 -3.34
CA VAL A 308 14.09 -16.34 -4.05
C VAL A 308 14.39 -16.22 -5.54
N THR A 309 13.50 -16.77 -6.36
CA THR A 309 13.46 -16.51 -7.80
C THR A 309 12.14 -15.85 -8.17
N VAL A 310 12.21 -14.96 -9.15
CA VAL A 310 11.05 -14.28 -9.75
C VAL A 310 11.15 -14.50 -11.24
N ASP A 311 10.20 -15.25 -11.79
CA ASP A 311 10.18 -15.63 -13.19
C ASP A 311 9.01 -14.93 -13.88
N ASN A 312 9.30 -13.92 -14.69
CA ASN A 312 8.31 -13.20 -15.50
C ASN A 312 8.11 -13.88 -16.85
N ILE A 313 6.86 -14.01 -17.29
CA ILE A 313 6.51 -14.58 -18.60
C ILE A 313 5.53 -13.65 -19.34
N PRO A 314 5.43 -13.76 -20.68
CA PRO A 314 4.25 -13.30 -21.39
C PRO A 314 2.97 -13.86 -20.76
N ALA A 315 1.90 -13.06 -20.66
CA ALA A 315 0.65 -13.52 -20.09
C ALA A 315 0.14 -14.80 -20.80
N ALA A 316 -0.05 -15.85 -20.00
CA ALA A 316 -0.52 -17.15 -20.43
C ALA A 316 -1.83 -17.48 -19.70
N GLN A 317 -2.82 -17.98 -20.42
CA GLN A 317 -4.08 -18.44 -19.82
C GLN A 317 -3.86 -19.80 -19.18
N ALA A 318 -3.97 -19.86 -17.85
CA ALA A 318 -3.70 -21.06 -17.07
C ALA A 318 -4.79 -21.28 -16.03
N ARG A 319 -5.26 -22.53 -15.90
CA ARG A 319 -5.94 -22.99 -14.68
C ARG A 319 -4.98 -23.78 -13.79
N TYR A 320 -4.03 -24.48 -14.40
CA TYR A 320 -3.07 -25.32 -13.71
C TYR A 320 -1.66 -24.82 -13.97
N VAL A 321 -0.87 -24.79 -12.90
CA VAL A 321 0.56 -24.44 -12.95
C VAL A 321 1.34 -25.60 -12.36
N ARG A 322 2.42 -26.04 -13.01
CA ARG A 322 3.28 -27.13 -12.54
C ARG A 322 4.73 -26.68 -12.50
N LEU A 323 5.34 -26.79 -11.33
CA LEU A 323 6.77 -26.66 -11.10
C LEU A 323 7.41 -28.04 -11.17
N ASN A 324 8.39 -28.24 -12.07
CA ASN A 324 9.18 -29.46 -12.18
C ASN A 324 10.60 -29.17 -11.72
N VAL A 325 11.05 -29.83 -10.65
CA VAL A 325 12.41 -29.66 -10.11
C VAL A 325 13.35 -30.69 -10.73
N THR A 326 14.23 -30.22 -11.61
CA THR A 326 15.16 -31.06 -12.38
C THR A 326 16.50 -31.25 -11.67
N THR A 327 16.94 -30.29 -10.85
CA THR A 327 18.11 -30.45 -9.98
C THR A 327 17.82 -29.80 -8.62
N PRO A 328 17.63 -30.59 -7.55
CA PRO A 328 17.01 -30.11 -6.32
C PRO A 328 17.90 -29.26 -5.43
N THR A 329 19.23 -29.41 -5.51
CA THR A 329 20.16 -28.70 -4.62
C THR A 329 21.47 -28.36 -5.34
N GLN A 330 22.35 -27.61 -4.68
CA GLN A 330 23.71 -27.34 -5.13
C GLN A 330 24.69 -28.48 -4.82
N THR A 331 24.23 -29.50 -4.09
CA THR A 331 25.06 -30.59 -3.56
C THR A 331 24.56 -31.94 -4.09
N THR A 332 25.03 -33.04 -3.50
CA THR A 332 24.52 -34.39 -3.78
C THR A 332 23.20 -34.70 -3.08
N ASP A 333 22.65 -33.77 -2.27
CA ASP A 333 21.35 -33.94 -1.63
C ASP A 333 20.24 -33.99 -2.70
N THR A 334 19.38 -35.00 -2.59
CA THR A 334 18.37 -35.33 -3.60
C THR A 334 16.99 -34.77 -3.27
N ALA A 335 16.81 -34.01 -2.20
CA ALA A 335 15.50 -33.51 -1.78
C ALA A 335 15.22 -32.12 -2.37
N ALA A 336 14.16 -32.01 -3.18
CA ALA A 336 13.59 -30.71 -3.52
C ALA A 336 12.91 -30.13 -2.29
N ARG A 337 13.08 -28.83 -2.05
CA ARG A 337 12.49 -28.10 -0.93
C ARG A 337 11.99 -26.75 -1.44
N ILE A 338 10.68 -26.61 -1.53
CA ILE A 338 10.02 -25.38 -1.96
C ILE A 338 9.22 -24.83 -0.78
N VAL A 339 9.66 -23.70 -0.26
CA VAL A 339 9.05 -23.04 0.89
C VAL A 339 7.75 -22.37 0.48
N GLU A 340 7.75 -21.69 -0.66
CA GLU A 340 6.53 -21.10 -1.23
C GLU A 340 6.63 -21.05 -2.76
N PHE A 341 5.51 -21.24 -3.43
CA PHE A 341 5.33 -21.15 -4.87
C PHE A 341 4.13 -20.25 -5.18
N GLU A 342 4.44 -19.00 -5.44
CA GLU A 342 3.47 -17.95 -5.66
C GLU A 342 3.24 -17.78 -7.17
N VAL A 343 1.97 -17.58 -7.55
CA VAL A 343 1.57 -17.38 -8.94
C VAL A 343 0.86 -16.03 -9.01
N TYR A 344 1.31 -15.13 -9.87
CA TYR A 344 0.75 -13.79 -9.97
C TYR A 344 0.23 -13.49 -11.36
N GLU A 345 -0.80 -12.65 -11.36
CA GLU A 345 -1.10 -11.74 -12.47
C GLU A 345 -0.40 -10.41 -12.16
N HIS A 346 0.77 -10.17 -12.75
CA HIS A 346 1.49 -8.91 -12.81
C HIS A 346 0.50 -7.78 -13.05
N GLN A 347 0.54 -6.79 -12.16
CA GLN A 347 -0.37 -5.65 -12.19
C GLN A 347 -0.35 -4.99 -13.58
N ASN A 348 -1.48 -5.04 -14.28
CA ASN A 348 -1.70 -4.23 -15.46
C ASN A 348 -1.74 -2.76 -15.04
N LEU A 349 -0.65 -2.05 -15.27
CA LEU A 349 -0.47 -0.65 -14.88
C LEU A 349 -1.48 0.28 -15.57
N SER A 350 -2.03 -0.12 -16.72
CA SER A 350 -3.02 0.67 -17.46
C SER A 350 -4.47 0.41 -17.08
N PHE A 351 -4.76 -0.61 -16.26
CA PHE A 351 -6.13 -0.96 -15.87
C PHE A 351 -6.83 0.23 -15.21
N ASN A 352 -8.01 0.60 -15.74
CA ASN A 352 -8.81 1.76 -15.33
C ASN A 352 -8.07 3.10 -15.27
N LYS A 353 -6.95 3.23 -15.99
CA LYS A 353 -6.22 4.50 -16.05
C LYS A 353 -6.91 5.52 -16.95
N PRO A 354 -6.77 6.83 -16.66
CA PRO A 354 -7.21 7.87 -17.58
C PRO A 354 -6.61 7.67 -18.96
N ALA A 355 -7.46 7.72 -19.98
CA ALA A 355 -7.03 7.59 -21.36
C ALA A 355 -7.81 8.53 -22.28
N THR A 356 -7.11 9.02 -23.30
CA THR A 356 -7.65 9.85 -24.38
C THR A 356 -7.33 9.20 -25.72
N ALA A 357 -8.06 9.56 -26.75
CA ALA A 357 -7.82 9.08 -28.11
C ALA A 357 -8.14 10.18 -29.12
N ASP A 358 -7.74 9.96 -30.37
CA ASP A 358 -8.04 10.89 -31.46
C ASP A 358 -9.55 11.05 -31.70
N SER A 359 -10.29 9.94 -31.65
CA SER A 359 -11.72 9.88 -31.94
C SER A 359 -12.32 8.56 -31.45
N THR A 360 -13.64 8.46 -31.53
CA THR A 360 -14.37 7.22 -31.28
C THR A 360 -15.29 6.89 -32.47
N CYS A 361 -15.48 5.61 -32.77
CA CYS A 361 -16.45 5.18 -33.80
C CYS A 361 -17.91 5.35 -33.33
N THR A 362 -18.16 5.19 -32.03
CA THR A 362 -19.43 5.44 -31.35
C THR A 362 -19.15 6.09 -29.98
N VAL A 363 -20.16 6.64 -29.33
CA VAL A 363 -20.02 7.23 -27.97
C VAL A 363 -19.66 6.20 -26.89
N SER A 364 -19.91 4.91 -27.13
CA SER A 364 -19.62 3.83 -26.18
C SER A 364 -18.23 3.22 -26.35
N GLN A 365 -17.57 3.42 -27.50
CA GLN A 365 -16.27 2.82 -27.85
C GLN A 365 -15.10 3.77 -27.55
N THR A 366 -15.02 4.22 -26.30
CA THR A 366 -14.05 5.22 -25.83
C THR A 366 -12.67 4.63 -25.57
N ALA A 367 -11.66 5.49 -25.35
CA ALA A 367 -10.31 5.05 -25.00
C ALA A 367 -10.26 4.17 -23.72
N ALA A 368 -11.11 4.49 -22.73
CA ALA A 368 -11.22 3.73 -21.50
C ALA A 368 -11.64 2.27 -21.71
N LYS A 369 -12.35 1.97 -22.81
CA LYS A 369 -12.76 0.61 -23.16
C LYS A 369 -11.63 -0.30 -23.59
N ALA A 370 -10.47 0.25 -23.92
CA ALA A 370 -9.27 -0.56 -24.12
C ALA A 370 -8.54 -0.88 -22.80
N LEU A 371 -9.02 -0.40 -21.65
CA LEU A 371 -8.30 -0.48 -20.37
C LEU A 371 -9.17 -1.04 -19.23
N ASP A 372 -10.34 -1.60 -19.55
CA ASP A 372 -11.33 -2.02 -18.56
C ASP A 372 -11.31 -3.52 -18.25
N GLY A 373 -10.34 -4.25 -18.81
CA GLY A 373 -10.12 -5.68 -18.60
C GLY A 373 -11.12 -6.57 -19.33
N SER A 374 -12.02 -6.00 -20.14
CA SER A 374 -13.08 -6.74 -20.82
C SER A 374 -12.85 -6.78 -22.32
N VAL A 375 -12.99 -7.97 -22.91
CA VAL A 375 -13.13 -8.14 -24.37
C VAL A 375 -14.55 -8.48 -24.79
N ALA A 376 -15.46 -8.62 -23.82
CA ALA A 376 -16.85 -8.98 -24.04
C ALA A 376 -17.72 -7.78 -24.38
N ASN A 377 -18.92 -8.03 -24.94
CA ASN A 377 -19.97 -7.04 -25.15
C ASN A 377 -19.50 -5.78 -25.90
N ASP A 378 -18.65 -5.97 -26.91
CA ASP A 378 -18.12 -4.89 -27.73
C ASP A 378 -17.29 -3.84 -26.97
N SER A 379 -16.66 -4.25 -25.87
CA SER A 379 -15.78 -3.40 -25.06
C SER A 379 -14.46 -3.13 -25.80
N LYS A 380 -14.44 -2.08 -26.64
CA LYS A 380 -13.26 -1.70 -27.41
C LYS A 380 -13.14 -0.19 -27.58
N TRP A 381 -11.92 0.30 -27.67
CA TRP A 381 -11.67 1.56 -28.34
C TRP A 381 -11.73 1.37 -29.86
N CYS A 382 -12.41 2.27 -30.56
CA CYS A 382 -12.48 2.25 -32.02
C CYS A 382 -12.27 3.64 -32.61
N SER A 383 -11.48 3.76 -33.68
CA SER A 383 -11.30 5.03 -34.40
C SER A 383 -11.27 4.80 -35.93
N LYS A 384 -11.98 5.66 -36.68
CA LYS A 384 -11.95 5.72 -38.15
C LYS A 384 -11.12 6.89 -38.70
N SER A 385 -10.52 7.70 -37.83
CA SER A 385 -9.68 8.84 -38.22
C SER A 385 -8.53 8.42 -39.14
N SER A 386 -8.01 9.34 -39.94
CA SER A 386 -6.77 9.10 -40.70
C SER A 386 -5.54 9.02 -39.79
N ASN A 387 -5.57 9.69 -38.63
CA ASN A 387 -4.51 9.69 -37.62
C ASN A 387 -5.03 9.07 -36.31
N ARG A 388 -4.88 7.75 -36.17
CA ARG A 388 -5.48 6.95 -35.10
C ARG A 388 -4.51 6.78 -33.94
N TRP A 389 -4.87 7.25 -32.76
CA TRP A 389 -4.06 7.05 -31.57
C TRP A 389 -4.90 6.95 -30.30
N LEU A 390 -4.36 6.21 -29.33
CA LEU A 390 -4.84 6.13 -27.97
C LEU A 390 -3.68 6.42 -27.02
N GLN A 391 -3.92 7.25 -26.01
CA GLN A 391 -2.94 7.67 -25.01
C GLN A 391 -3.43 7.31 -23.60
N ILE A 392 -2.56 6.74 -22.80
CA ILE A 392 -2.78 6.35 -21.41
C ILE A 392 -1.94 7.27 -20.51
N ASP A 393 -2.50 7.75 -19.40
CA ASP A 393 -1.75 8.35 -18.28
C ASP A 393 -1.73 7.38 -17.09
N LEU A 394 -0.56 6.83 -16.75
CA LEU A 394 -0.40 5.93 -15.60
C LEU A 394 -0.58 6.63 -14.23
N GLY A 395 -0.65 7.95 -14.22
CA GLY A 395 -0.80 8.83 -13.06
C GLY A 395 0.53 9.25 -12.42
N SER A 396 1.57 8.45 -12.58
CA SER A 396 2.96 8.76 -12.17
C SER A 396 3.92 8.01 -13.10
N VAL A 397 5.18 8.43 -13.14
CA VAL A 397 6.21 7.69 -13.87
C VAL A 397 6.41 6.31 -13.23
N LYS A 398 6.42 5.27 -14.05
CA LYS A 398 6.65 3.86 -13.72
C LYS A 398 7.76 3.30 -14.60
N GLN A 399 8.40 2.21 -14.16
CA GLN A 399 9.23 1.39 -15.02
C GLN A 399 8.34 0.44 -15.83
N VAL A 400 8.35 0.56 -17.15
CA VAL A 400 7.54 -0.22 -18.10
C VAL A 400 8.46 -1.13 -18.91
N ASN A 401 8.08 -2.39 -19.08
CA ASN A 401 8.88 -3.38 -19.81
C ASN A 401 8.07 -4.27 -20.77
N GLN A 402 6.74 -4.19 -20.78
CA GLN A 402 5.92 -5.00 -21.67
C GLN A 402 4.60 -4.31 -22.00
N PHE A 403 4.15 -4.55 -23.24
CA PHE A 403 2.82 -4.20 -23.71
C PHE A 403 2.09 -5.43 -24.22
N ILE A 404 0.80 -5.53 -23.93
CA ILE A 404 -0.08 -6.54 -24.54
C ILE A 404 -1.25 -5.82 -25.20
N ILE A 405 -1.51 -6.14 -26.47
CA ILE A 405 -2.66 -5.60 -27.19
C ILE A 405 -3.58 -6.77 -27.58
N LYS A 406 -4.86 -6.66 -27.22
CA LYS A 406 -5.92 -7.55 -27.70
C LYS A 406 -6.64 -6.86 -28.87
N HIS A 407 -6.55 -7.48 -30.03
CA HIS A 407 -7.08 -6.97 -31.29
C HIS A 407 -8.53 -7.43 -31.53
N ALA A 408 -9.08 -7.03 -32.68
CA ALA A 408 -10.47 -7.27 -33.07
C ALA A 408 -10.97 -8.70 -32.81
N SER A 409 -10.22 -9.72 -33.24
CA SER A 409 -10.69 -11.10 -33.11
C SER A 409 -10.66 -11.66 -31.70
N GLU A 410 -9.94 -11.00 -30.78
CA GLU A 410 -9.99 -11.37 -29.35
C GLU A 410 -11.33 -10.98 -28.72
N GLY A 411 -12.00 -9.96 -29.26
CA GLY A 411 -13.36 -9.58 -28.88
C GLY A 411 -14.47 -10.22 -29.72
N GLY A 412 -14.15 -11.25 -30.51
CA GLY A 412 -15.10 -11.99 -31.33
C GLY A 412 -15.37 -11.44 -32.73
N GLU A 413 -14.64 -10.40 -33.18
CA GLU A 413 -14.73 -9.92 -34.57
C GLU A 413 -13.86 -10.76 -35.53
N THR A 414 -13.94 -10.52 -36.84
CA THR A 414 -13.13 -11.26 -37.82
C THR A 414 -11.63 -10.94 -37.67
N ALA A 415 -10.77 -11.96 -37.80
CA ALA A 415 -9.31 -11.82 -37.76
C ALA A 415 -8.75 -10.86 -38.83
N SER A 416 -9.48 -10.64 -39.93
CA SER A 416 -9.11 -9.65 -40.95
C SER A 416 -9.14 -8.20 -40.42
N TYR A 417 -9.81 -7.96 -39.29
CA TYR A 417 -9.83 -6.66 -38.60
C TYR A 417 -8.74 -6.52 -37.54
N ASN A 418 -7.88 -7.53 -37.33
CA ASN A 418 -6.73 -7.39 -36.44
C ASN A 418 -5.80 -6.29 -36.95
N THR A 419 -5.28 -5.49 -36.01
CA THR A 419 -4.43 -4.34 -36.33
C THR A 419 -3.17 -4.81 -37.03
N LYS A 420 -2.94 -4.32 -38.25
CA LYS A 420 -1.81 -4.74 -39.10
C LYS A 420 -0.51 -4.07 -38.70
N ALA A 421 -0.54 -2.75 -38.51
CA ALA A 421 0.66 -1.98 -38.23
C ALA A 421 0.41 -0.90 -37.19
N TYR A 422 1.29 -0.81 -36.20
CA TYR A 422 1.24 0.17 -35.13
C TYR A 422 2.63 0.46 -34.56
N ASN A 423 2.74 1.54 -33.80
CA ASN A 423 3.88 1.78 -32.93
C ASN A 423 3.40 2.21 -31.55
N ILE A 424 4.20 1.92 -30.53
CA ILE A 424 3.95 2.36 -29.16
C ILE A 424 5.05 3.35 -28.79
N GLN A 425 4.64 4.52 -28.31
CA GLN A 425 5.51 5.56 -27.82
C GLN A 425 5.35 5.72 -26.31
N VAL A 426 6.42 6.13 -25.63
CA VAL A 426 6.46 6.38 -24.19
C VAL A 426 6.99 7.78 -23.90
N SER A 427 6.52 8.37 -22.81
CA SER A 427 6.93 9.69 -22.33
C SER A 427 6.81 9.81 -20.81
N ASN A 428 7.70 10.57 -20.18
CA ASN A 428 7.58 10.94 -18.77
C ASN A 428 6.68 12.17 -18.54
N ASP A 429 6.63 13.08 -19.51
CA ASP A 429 6.03 14.42 -19.36
C ASP A 429 4.82 14.67 -20.30
N GLY A 430 4.53 13.74 -21.20
CA GLY A 430 3.42 13.82 -22.16
C GLY A 430 3.72 14.69 -23.38
N THR A 431 4.91 15.27 -23.47
CA THR A 431 5.35 16.19 -24.53
C THR A 431 6.53 15.64 -25.32
N ASN A 432 7.52 15.05 -24.65
CA ASN A 432 8.70 14.43 -25.24
C ASN A 432 8.47 12.93 -25.37
N TRP A 433 8.35 12.45 -26.60
CA TRP A 433 7.99 11.07 -26.90
C TRP A 433 9.14 10.31 -27.55
N SER A 434 9.30 9.04 -27.18
CA SER A 434 10.21 8.11 -27.84
C SER A 434 9.44 6.86 -28.26
N THR A 435 9.81 6.26 -29.41
CA THR A 435 9.17 5.01 -29.88
C THR A 435 9.81 3.81 -29.20
N ALA A 436 9.01 3.03 -28.47
CA ALA A 436 9.42 1.81 -27.79
C ALA A 436 9.16 0.55 -28.62
N VAL A 437 8.09 0.54 -29.43
CA VAL A 437 7.68 -0.63 -30.24
C VAL A 437 7.30 -0.18 -31.64
N LYS A 438 7.63 -0.99 -32.66
CA LYS A 438 7.19 -0.82 -34.04
C LYS A 438 6.82 -2.17 -34.67
N VAL A 439 5.57 -2.30 -35.11
CA VAL A 439 5.00 -3.50 -35.73
C VAL A 439 4.38 -3.14 -37.07
N THR A 440 4.61 -3.94 -38.12
CA THR A 440 4.20 -3.60 -39.50
C THR A 440 3.28 -4.60 -40.18
N ASN A 441 3.24 -5.87 -39.75
CA ASN A 441 2.47 -6.93 -40.41
C ASN A 441 1.84 -7.93 -39.41
N ASN A 442 1.25 -7.42 -38.32
CA ASN A 442 0.57 -8.28 -37.37
C ASN A 442 -0.73 -8.87 -37.95
N THR A 443 -0.96 -10.16 -37.70
CA THR A 443 -2.20 -10.87 -38.00
C THR A 443 -2.83 -11.53 -36.76
N ARG A 444 -2.12 -11.52 -35.62
CA ARG A 444 -2.51 -12.21 -34.38
C ARG A 444 -3.67 -11.50 -33.68
N SER A 445 -4.49 -12.27 -32.96
CA SER A 445 -5.54 -11.73 -32.07
C SER A 445 -4.95 -11.02 -30.84
N ILE A 446 -3.77 -11.46 -30.40
CA ILE A 446 -3.01 -10.86 -29.30
C ILE A 446 -1.56 -10.68 -29.72
N THR A 447 -1.01 -9.49 -29.48
CA THR A 447 0.43 -9.22 -29.53
C THR A 447 0.98 -9.00 -28.12
N VAL A 448 2.23 -9.44 -27.93
CA VAL A 448 3.01 -9.21 -26.72
C VAL A 448 4.32 -8.59 -27.17
N ASP A 449 4.55 -7.35 -26.77
CA ASP A 449 5.72 -6.57 -27.13
C ASP A 449 6.57 -6.36 -25.87
N ASN A 450 7.62 -7.18 -25.72
CA ASN A 450 8.60 -7.02 -24.64
C ASN A 450 9.64 -5.97 -25.02
N ILE A 451 9.96 -5.08 -24.09
CA ILE A 451 10.98 -4.04 -24.26
C ILE A 451 11.96 -4.06 -23.09
N ALA A 452 13.13 -3.48 -23.29
CA ALA A 452 13.99 -3.12 -22.16
C ALA A 452 13.23 -2.15 -21.24
N SER A 453 13.41 -2.29 -19.93
CA SER A 453 12.75 -1.43 -18.95
C SER A 453 13.06 0.06 -19.20
N VAL A 454 11.99 0.85 -19.37
CA VAL A 454 12.01 2.30 -19.60
C VAL A 454 11.13 3.03 -18.61
N SER A 455 11.52 4.24 -18.24
CA SER A 455 10.66 5.14 -17.46
C SER A 455 9.59 5.74 -18.35
N ALA A 456 8.32 5.64 -17.92
CA ALA A 456 7.20 6.24 -18.62
C ALA A 456 6.06 6.56 -17.66
N ARG A 457 5.40 7.70 -17.85
CA ARG A 457 4.07 8.01 -17.28
C ARG A 457 2.99 7.90 -18.35
N TYR A 458 3.30 8.33 -19.57
CA TYR A 458 2.38 8.35 -20.68
C TYR A 458 2.77 7.32 -21.74
N ILE A 459 1.77 6.60 -22.24
CA ILE A 459 1.93 5.57 -23.26
C ILE A 459 0.98 5.92 -24.40
N LYS A 460 1.48 5.94 -25.63
CA LYS A 460 0.69 6.28 -26.83
C LYS A 460 0.80 5.17 -27.86
N LEU A 461 -0.32 4.55 -28.17
CA LEU A 461 -0.46 3.63 -29.29
C LEU A 461 -0.86 4.42 -30.54
N ASN A 462 -0.07 4.34 -31.60
CA ASN A 462 -0.37 4.92 -32.90
C ASN A 462 -0.67 3.80 -33.91
N VAL A 463 -1.90 3.74 -34.41
CA VAL A 463 -2.32 2.72 -35.38
C VAL A 463 -2.14 3.23 -36.81
N THR A 464 -1.06 2.76 -37.44
CA THR A 464 -0.67 3.17 -38.79
C THR A 464 -1.37 2.39 -39.91
N THR A 465 -1.75 1.13 -39.67
CA THR A 465 -2.57 0.34 -40.61
C THR A 465 -3.57 -0.50 -39.80
N PRO A 466 -4.85 -0.13 -39.80
CA PRO A 466 -5.80 -0.63 -38.81
C PRO A 466 -6.31 -2.04 -39.05
N THR A 467 -6.30 -2.53 -40.30
CA THR A 467 -6.82 -3.86 -40.64
C THR A 467 -5.99 -4.50 -41.75
N GLN A 468 -6.27 -5.77 -42.06
CA GLN A 468 -5.71 -6.49 -43.21
C GLN A 468 -6.42 -6.15 -44.53
N THR A 469 -7.42 -5.26 -44.48
CA THR A 469 -8.35 -4.96 -45.57
C THR A 469 -8.40 -3.47 -45.86
N THR A 470 -9.30 -3.04 -46.73
CA THR A 470 -9.61 -1.62 -46.95
C THR A 470 -10.41 -0.98 -45.80
N ASN A 471 -10.84 -1.75 -44.80
CA ASN A 471 -11.51 -1.22 -43.63
C ASN A 471 -10.56 -0.31 -42.82
N THR A 472 -11.00 0.92 -42.58
CA THR A 472 -10.19 1.98 -41.98
C THR A 472 -10.35 2.11 -40.47
N ALA A 473 -11.12 1.25 -39.79
CA ALA A 473 -11.34 1.36 -38.35
C ALA A 473 -10.26 0.62 -37.55
N ALA A 474 -9.52 1.33 -36.69
CA ALA A 474 -8.75 0.71 -35.62
C ALA A 474 -9.71 0.18 -34.55
N ARG A 475 -9.40 -0.98 -33.98
CA ARG A 475 -10.20 -1.65 -32.95
C ARG A 475 -9.26 -2.31 -31.95
N ILE A 476 -9.24 -1.79 -30.74
CA ILE A 476 -8.41 -2.29 -29.66
C ILE A 476 -9.33 -2.64 -28.49
N PHE A 477 -9.41 -3.93 -28.20
CA PHE A 477 -10.24 -4.45 -27.11
C PHE A 477 -9.52 -4.31 -25.78
N GLU A 478 -8.20 -4.52 -25.74
CA GLU A 478 -7.40 -4.23 -24.55
C GLU A 478 -6.01 -3.72 -24.94
N PHE A 479 -5.47 -2.79 -24.14
CA PHE A 479 -4.11 -2.30 -24.22
C PHE A 479 -3.49 -2.26 -22.81
N GLN A 480 -2.78 -3.32 -22.49
CA GLN A 480 -2.24 -3.59 -21.17
C GLN A 480 -0.77 -3.17 -21.11
N VAL A 481 -0.40 -2.54 -20.01
CA VAL A 481 0.96 -2.03 -19.76
C VAL A 481 1.50 -2.71 -18.52
N PHE A 482 2.69 -3.31 -18.61
CA PHE A 482 3.32 -3.99 -17.48
C PHE A 482 4.71 -3.41 -17.21
N GLY A 483 5.17 -3.60 -15.98
CA GLY A 483 6.41 -3.07 -15.47
C GLY A 483 7.02 -3.98 -14.42
N LEU A 484 8.32 -3.85 -14.18
CA LEU A 484 8.99 -4.65 -13.15
C LEU A 484 8.40 -4.36 -11.76
N PRO A 485 8.34 -5.36 -10.85
CA PRO A 485 7.94 -5.11 -9.47
C PRO A 485 8.95 -4.20 -8.76
N ASN A 486 8.47 -3.14 -8.11
CA ASN A 486 9.28 -2.37 -7.17
C ASN A 486 9.50 -3.20 -5.89
N LEU A 487 10.71 -3.72 -5.70
CA LEU A 487 11.09 -4.53 -4.56
C LEU A 487 11.05 -3.78 -3.23
N ALA A 488 11.15 -2.45 -3.26
CA ALA A 488 11.07 -1.58 -2.09
C ALA A 488 9.63 -1.19 -1.70
N PHE A 489 8.65 -1.44 -2.56
CA PHE A 489 7.26 -1.04 -2.31
C PHE A 489 6.72 -1.63 -0.99
N ASN A 490 6.25 -0.73 -0.10
CA ASN A 490 5.77 -1.01 1.25
C ASN A 490 6.75 -1.81 2.12
N LYS A 491 8.05 -1.71 1.84
CA LYS A 491 9.08 -2.31 2.69
C LYS A 491 9.36 -1.46 3.91
N SER A 492 9.89 -2.13 4.95
CA SER A 492 10.33 -1.43 6.15
C SER A 492 11.47 -0.47 5.78
N ALA A 493 11.32 0.78 6.20
CA ALA A 493 12.31 1.81 5.95
C ALA A 493 12.61 2.59 7.23
N THR A 494 13.87 2.98 7.40
CA THR A 494 14.37 3.82 8.49
C THR A 494 15.12 5.00 7.91
N VAL A 495 15.14 6.11 8.66
CA VAL A 495 15.74 7.38 8.22
C VAL A 495 16.49 8.02 9.37
N ASP A 496 17.38 8.97 9.06
CA ASP A 496 18.11 9.71 10.09
C ASP A 496 17.18 10.59 10.95
N SER A 497 16.25 11.30 10.31
CA SER A 497 15.33 12.24 10.94
C SER A 497 14.18 12.58 9.98
N THR A 498 13.21 13.36 10.47
CA THR A 498 12.07 13.82 9.69
C THR A 498 11.86 15.33 9.83
N CYS A 499 11.46 16.01 8.76
CA CYS A 499 11.12 17.44 8.79
C CYS A 499 9.80 17.70 9.53
N THR A 500 8.85 16.76 9.46
CA THR A 500 7.55 16.81 10.15
C THR A 500 7.16 15.40 10.60
N ALA A 501 6.10 15.28 11.42
CA ALA A 501 5.56 13.99 11.85
C ALA A 501 4.94 13.16 10.71
N THR A 502 4.62 13.76 9.56
CA THR A 502 4.01 13.07 8.42
C THR A 502 4.99 12.73 7.30
N GLN A 503 6.17 13.35 7.27
CA GLN A 503 7.20 13.17 6.24
C GLN A 503 8.22 12.09 6.63
N ILE A 504 7.72 10.87 6.86
CA ILE A 504 8.42 9.74 7.47
C ILE A 504 9.00 8.77 6.43
N ALA A 505 9.82 7.81 6.88
CA ALA A 505 10.51 6.84 6.01
C ALA A 505 9.57 6.06 5.06
N SER A 506 8.41 5.62 5.56
CA SER A 506 7.44 4.85 4.76
C SER A 506 6.89 5.62 3.57
N LYS A 507 6.98 6.96 3.59
CA LYS A 507 6.52 7.81 2.49
C LYS A 507 7.45 7.85 1.28
N ALA A 508 8.67 7.33 1.40
CA ALA A 508 9.56 7.17 0.27
C ALA A 508 9.44 5.79 -0.40
N VAL A 509 8.52 4.93 0.05
CA VAL A 509 8.38 3.56 -0.46
C VAL A 509 6.90 3.15 -0.62
N ASP A 510 5.98 4.11 -0.61
CA ASP A 510 4.53 3.84 -0.68
C ASP A 510 3.95 3.98 -2.09
N GLY A 511 4.81 4.23 -3.07
CA GLY A 511 4.47 4.34 -4.49
C GLY A 511 3.65 5.59 -4.84
N SER A 512 3.51 6.54 -3.91
CA SER A 512 2.76 7.78 -4.09
C SER A 512 3.70 8.97 -4.15
N VAL A 513 3.48 9.84 -5.13
CA VAL A 513 4.16 11.15 -5.20
C VAL A 513 3.21 12.32 -4.92
N ILE A 514 1.93 12.04 -4.70
CA ILE A 514 0.90 13.07 -4.49
C ILE A 514 0.71 13.37 -3.01
N ASN A 515 0.00 14.46 -2.70
CA ASN A 515 -0.42 14.81 -1.33
C ASN A 515 0.73 14.87 -0.32
N ASP A 516 1.88 15.40 -0.75
CA ASP A 516 3.07 15.54 0.09
C ASP A 516 3.63 14.21 0.64
N SER A 517 3.41 13.10 -0.08
CA SER A 517 3.94 11.78 0.29
C SER A 517 5.44 11.70 0.03
N LYS A 518 6.25 12.19 0.99
CA LYS A 518 7.71 12.14 0.93
C LYS A 518 8.35 11.86 2.27
N TRP A 519 9.54 11.28 2.24
CA TRP A 519 10.50 11.47 3.33
C TRP A 519 11.19 12.82 3.18
N CYS A 520 11.36 13.55 4.29
CA CYS A 520 12.14 14.79 4.34
C CYS A 520 13.06 14.81 5.55
N SER A 521 14.30 15.28 5.40
CA SER A 521 15.24 15.47 6.51
C SER A 521 16.06 16.75 6.33
N LYS A 522 16.44 17.39 7.44
CA LYS A 522 17.35 18.55 7.51
C LYS A 522 18.58 18.30 8.40
N SER A 523 18.85 17.04 8.75
CA SER A 523 20.00 16.73 9.61
C SER A 523 21.32 17.00 8.88
N SER A 524 22.42 16.96 9.64
CA SER A 524 23.77 17.03 9.07
C SER A 524 24.21 15.73 8.38
N ASN A 525 23.48 14.62 8.55
CA ASN A 525 23.79 13.31 7.99
C ASN A 525 22.53 12.67 7.40
N LEU A 526 22.24 13.02 6.16
CA LEU A 526 20.99 12.70 5.47
C LEU A 526 21.01 11.28 4.89
N TRP A 527 20.21 10.37 5.45
CA TRP A 527 20.12 9.01 4.93
C TRP A 527 18.73 8.38 5.09
N LEU A 528 18.42 7.50 4.13
CA LEU A 528 17.27 6.60 4.15
C LEU A 528 17.74 5.17 3.89
N GLN A 529 17.23 4.20 4.64
CA GLN A 529 17.54 2.79 4.51
C GLN A 529 16.26 1.98 4.35
N ILE A 530 16.28 0.98 3.47
CA ILE A 530 15.17 0.07 3.16
C ILE A 530 15.63 -1.36 3.46
N ASP A 531 14.83 -2.14 4.19
CA ASP A 531 14.98 -3.60 4.32
C ASP A 531 14.00 -4.30 3.37
N LEU A 532 14.52 -4.94 2.33
CA LEU A 532 13.75 -5.67 1.32
C LEU A 532 13.06 -6.93 1.89
N GLY A 533 13.40 -7.33 3.13
CA GLY A 533 12.87 -8.46 3.88
C GLY A 533 13.72 -9.72 3.76
N SER A 534 14.32 -9.95 2.59
CA SER A 534 15.29 -11.02 2.33
C SER A 534 16.30 -10.58 1.27
N VAL A 535 17.35 -11.38 1.06
CA VAL A 535 18.38 -11.08 0.05
C VAL A 535 17.81 -11.29 -1.34
N LYS A 536 17.83 -10.24 -2.16
CA LYS A 536 17.35 -10.22 -3.55
C LYS A 536 18.46 -9.79 -4.50
N GLN A 537 18.39 -10.21 -5.76
CA GLN A 537 19.21 -9.60 -6.81
C GLN A 537 18.64 -8.23 -7.16
N VAL A 538 19.48 -7.19 -7.07
CA VAL A 538 19.12 -5.81 -7.41
C VAL A 538 20.04 -5.30 -8.50
N ASN A 539 19.51 -4.60 -9.50
CA ASN A 539 20.29 -4.06 -10.60
C ASN A 539 19.86 -2.65 -11.05
N GLN A 540 18.80 -2.09 -10.47
CA GLN A 540 18.32 -0.77 -10.83
C GLN A 540 17.68 -0.08 -9.64
N PHE A 541 17.93 1.22 -9.52
CA PHE A 541 17.35 2.11 -8.54
C PHE A 541 16.66 3.26 -9.24
N VAL A 542 15.50 3.68 -8.74
CA VAL A 542 14.79 4.84 -9.27
C VAL A 542 14.41 5.73 -8.10
N ILE A 543 14.79 7.01 -8.17
CA ILE A 543 14.46 7.98 -7.12
C ILE A 543 13.58 9.07 -7.74
N LYS A 544 12.43 9.31 -7.10
CA LYS A 544 11.55 10.44 -7.40
C LYS A 544 11.84 11.56 -6.42
N HIS A 545 12.37 12.64 -6.96
CA HIS A 545 12.82 13.82 -6.23
C HIS A 545 11.67 14.83 -6.07
N ALA A 546 11.99 15.98 -5.48
CA ALA A 546 11.02 17.00 -5.07
C ALA A 546 10.03 17.40 -6.17
N SER A 547 10.49 17.59 -7.42
CA SER A 547 9.60 18.04 -8.50
C SER A 547 8.57 17.02 -8.95
N GLU A 548 8.80 15.73 -8.73
CA GLU A 548 7.80 14.69 -9.03
C GLU A 548 6.61 14.77 -8.08
N GLY A 549 6.81 15.33 -6.89
CA GLY A 549 5.74 15.63 -5.96
C GLY A 549 5.12 17.01 -6.11
N GLY A 550 5.47 17.75 -7.16
CA GLY A 550 4.97 19.09 -7.45
C GLY A 550 5.74 20.23 -6.79
N GLU A 551 6.87 19.96 -6.12
CA GLU A 551 7.76 21.03 -5.65
C GLU A 551 8.62 21.61 -6.80
N THR A 552 9.35 22.69 -6.54
CA THR A 552 10.26 23.25 -7.55
C THR A 552 11.42 22.31 -7.87
N ALA A 553 11.82 22.24 -9.14
CA ALA A 553 12.96 21.43 -9.59
C ALA A 553 14.29 21.84 -8.95
N SER A 554 14.42 23.07 -8.42
CA SER A 554 15.60 23.48 -7.67
C SER A 554 15.75 22.74 -6.33
N TYR A 555 14.70 22.08 -5.85
CA TYR A 555 14.73 21.21 -4.67
C TYR A 555 15.01 19.74 -4.99
N ASN A 556 15.24 19.39 -6.26
CA ASN A 556 15.69 18.04 -6.61
C ASN A 556 17.06 17.75 -5.99
N THR A 557 17.21 16.53 -5.49
CA THR A 557 18.46 16.07 -4.86
C THR A 557 19.60 16.18 -5.84
N LYS A 558 20.62 16.98 -5.48
CA LYS A 558 21.74 17.26 -6.37
C LYS A 558 22.77 16.15 -6.37
N ALA A 559 23.12 15.63 -5.20
CA ALA A 559 24.14 14.61 -5.08
C ALA A 559 23.79 13.59 -4.01
N TYR A 560 24.05 12.32 -4.30
CA TYR A 560 23.76 11.21 -3.42
C TYR A 560 24.59 9.97 -3.79
N ASN A 561 24.65 9.02 -2.86
CA ASN A 561 25.21 7.70 -3.10
C ASN A 561 24.17 6.64 -2.73
N ILE A 562 24.18 5.52 -3.45
CA ILE A 562 23.40 4.33 -3.07
C ILE A 562 24.37 3.24 -2.65
N LEU A 563 24.09 2.65 -1.50
CA LEU A 563 24.82 1.53 -0.92
C LEU A 563 23.89 0.34 -0.76
N VAL A 564 24.45 -0.87 -0.86
CA VAL A 564 23.74 -2.13 -0.65
C VAL A 564 24.46 -2.99 0.37
N SER A 565 23.70 -3.84 1.06
CA SER A 565 24.22 -4.79 2.04
C SER A 565 23.34 -6.04 2.11
N THR A 566 23.91 -7.19 2.42
CA THR A 566 23.18 -8.43 2.71
C THR A 566 22.92 -8.64 4.20
N ASP A 567 23.68 -7.98 5.07
CA ASP A 567 23.70 -8.20 6.53
C ASP A 567 23.35 -6.95 7.36
N GLY A 568 23.27 -5.78 6.72
CA GLY A 568 22.97 -4.49 7.37
C GLY A 568 24.17 -3.84 8.05
N THR A 569 25.34 -4.48 8.04
CA THR A 569 26.56 -4.00 8.70
C THR A 569 27.67 -3.70 7.70
N ASN A 570 27.87 -4.55 6.70
CA ASN A 570 28.84 -4.37 5.63
C ASN A 570 28.18 -3.74 4.41
N TRP A 571 28.62 -2.53 4.05
CA TRP A 571 27.99 -1.72 3.02
C TRP A 571 28.90 -1.50 1.82
N ASN A 572 28.39 -1.81 0.63
CA ASN A 572 29.07 -1.57 -0.64
C ASN A 572 28.40 -0.42 -1.37
N LYS A 573 29.15 0.63 -1.70
CA LYS A 573 28.66 1.72 -2.54
C LYS A 573 28.59 1.27 -3.99
N VAL A 574 27.40 1.34 -4.58
CA VAL A 574 27.13 0.88 -5.95
C VAL A 574 26.75 2.02 -6.91
N VAL A 575 26.30 3.17 -6.38
CA VAL A 575 25.97 4.36 -7.19
C VAL A 575 26.58 5.60 -6.55
N SER A 576 27.05 6.53 -7.37
CA SER A 576 27.52 7.85 -6.96
C SER A 576 27.08 8.89 -7.99
N VAL A 577 26.24 9.83 -7.57
CA VAL A 577 25.68 10.90 -8.39
C VAL A 577 26.03 12.24 -7.76
N THR A 578 26.52 13.19 -8.56
CA THR A 578 27.08 14.46 -8.07
C THR A 578 26.35 15.71 -8.53
N ASN A 579 25.60 15.65 -9.65
CA ASN A 579 24.92 16.79 -10.26
C ASN A 579 23.59 16.40 -10.90
N ASN A 580 22.74 15.66 -10.19
CA ASN A 580 21.38 15.42 -10.65
C ASN A 580 20.57 16.73 -10.64
N THR A 581 19.87 17.02 -11.73
CA THR A 581 18.89 18.10 -11.83
C THR A 581 17.48 17.58 -12.13
N GLY A 582 17.37 16.29 -12.47
CA GLY A 582 16.11 15.67 -12.87
C GLY A 582 15.18 15.43 -11.68
N GLY A 583 13.87 15.47 -11.95
CA GLY A 583 12.85 15.01 -11.01
C GLY A 583 12.92 13.50 -10.78
N ILE A 584 13.44 12.75 -11.74
CA ILE A 584 13.65 11.31 -11.64
C ILE A 584 15.09 10.99 -12.00
N SER A 585 15.71 10.15 -11.19
CA SER A 585 16.96 9.48 -11.52
C SER A 585 16.72 8.00 -11.70
N VAL A 586 17.45 7.40 -12.65
CA VAL A 586 17.44 5.96 -12.92
C VAL A 586 18.88 5.48 -12.94
N ASP A 587 19.27 4.80 -11.87
CA ASP A 587 20.64 4.34 -11.68
C ASP A 587 20.69 2.82 -11.90
N LYS A 588 21.29 2.40 -13.03
CA LYS A 588 21.47 0.98 -13.38
C LYS A 588 22.86 0.52 -12.96
N ILE A 589 22.93 -0.69 -12.39
CA ILE A 589 24.17 -1.35 -11.99
C ILE A 589 24.19 -2.79 -12.50
N THR A 590 25.36 -3.43 -12.48
CA THR A 590 25.41 -4.90 -12.58
C THR A 590 24.67 -5.51 -11.41
N ALA A 591 23.92 -6.60 -11.64
CA ALA A 591 23.13 -7.25 -10.59
C ALA A 591 24.01 -7.67 -9.40
N VAL A 592 23.57 -7.33 -8.20
CA VAL A 592 24.23 -7.68 -6.93
C VAL A 592 23.20 -8.19 -5.91
N PRO A 593 23.59 -9.11 -5.01
CA PRO A 593 22.73 -9.50 -3.90
C PRO A 593 22.62 -8.37 -2.86
N ALA A 594 21.40 -8.02 -2.47
CA ALA A 594 21.12 -7.03 -1.44
C ALA A 594 19.86 -7.42 -0.65
N ARG A 595 19.92 -7.29 0.68
CA ARG A 595 18.73 -7.23 1.55
C ARG A 595 18.44 -5.80 1.95
N TYR A 596 19.47 -5.01 2.21
CA TYR A 596 19.36 -3.62 2.62
C TYR A 596 19.86 -2.70 1.53
N VAL A 597 19.13 -1.62 1.30
CA VAL A 597 19.50 -0.54 0.36
C VAL A 597 19.52 0.77 1.14
N LYS A 598 20.58 1.57 0.99
CA LYS A 598 20.75 2.83 1.70
C LYS A 598 21.06 3.97 0.73
N LEU A 599 20.26 5.02 0.80
CA LEU A 599 20.48 6.30 0.15
C LEU A 599 21.18 7.25 1.12
N ASN A 600 22.37 7.74 0.74
CA ASN A 600 23.07 8.81 1.45
C ASN A 600 23.02 10.08 0.60
N VAL A 601 22.26 11.08 1.04
CA VAL A 601 22.17 12.37 0.34
C VAL A 601 23.34 13.25 0.75
N THR A 602 24.19 13.62 -0.21
CA THR A 602 25.40 14.42 0.05
C THR A 602 25.19 15.89 -0.24
N VAL A 603 24.35 16.23 -1.23
CA VAL A 603 23.92 17.59 -1.50
C VAL A 603 22.40 17.58 -1.77
N PRO A 604 21.58 18.09 -0.84
CA PRO A 604 20.13 17.87 -0.86
C PRO A 604 19.37 18.66 -1.91
N THR A 605 19.86 19.82 -2.35
CA THR A 605 19.17 20.65 -3.35
C THR A 605 20.18 21.37 -4.27
N GLN A 606 19.66 22.03 -5.30
CA GLN A 606 20.45 22.94 -6.16
C GLN A 606 20.72 24.30 -5.50
N THR A 607 20.24 24.50 -4.27
CA THR A 607 20.20 25.79 -3.58
C THR A 607 20.86 25.67 -2.20
N THR A 608 20.80 26.73 -1.39
CA THR A 608 21.21 26.70 0.01
C THR A 608 20.21 25.97 0.93
N ASN A 609 19.07 25.52 0.39
CA ASN A 609 18.11 24.72 1.16
C ASN A 609 18.72 23.35 1.52
N LEU A 610 18.80 23.06 2.81
CA LEU A 610 19.45 21.87 3.35
C LEU A 610 18.53 20.64 3.46
N ALA A 611 17.26 20.74 3.05
CA ALA A 611 16.32 19.64 3.21
C ALA A 611 16.44 18.61 2.08
N ALA A 612 16.76 17.36 2.42
CA ALA A 612 16.53 16.22 1.53
C ALA A 612 15.03 15.96 1.41
N ARG A 613 14.56 15.62 0.21
CA ARG A 613 13.15 15.32 -0.09
C ARG A 613 13.10 14.16 -1.09
N ILE A 614 12.60 13.02 -0.66
CA ILE A 614 12.48 11.83 -1.50
C ILE A 614 11.03 11.41 -1.48
N TYR A 615 10.36 11.55 -2.62
CA TYR A 615 8.97 11.18 -2.81
C TYR A 615 8.83 9.67 -3.05
N GLU A 616 9.81 9.05 -3.69
CA GLU A 616 9.84 7.60 -3.82
C GLU A 616 11.27 7.12 -4.06
N PHE A 617 11.63 5.98 -3.50
CA PHE A 617 12.87 5.26 -3.73
C PHE A 617 12.54 3.81 -4.09
N GLU A 618 12.49 3.55 -5.40
CA GLU A 618 12.16 2.26 -5.98
C GLU A 618 13.43 1.42 -6.19
N VAL A 619 13.33 0.12 -5.97
CA VAL A 619 14.41 -0.85 -6.15
C VAL A 619 13.94 -1.96 -7.09
N TYR A 620 14.74 -2.29 -8.09
CA TYR A 620 14.39 -3.29 -9.11
C TYR A 620 15.48 -4.36 -9.25
N GLY A 621 15.03 -5.57 -9.55
CA GLY A 621 15.89 -6.70 -9.90
C GLY A 621 15.99 -6.92 -11.41
N PRO A 622 16.89 -7.81 -11.85
CA PRO A 622 16.98 -8.19 -13.26
C PRO A 622 15.64 -8.70 -13.81
N SER A 623 15.37 -8.34 -15.06
CA SER A 623 14.15 -8.68 -15.80
C SER A 623 14.05 -10.14 -16.17
#